data_AF-A0A1E7FHD0-F1
#
_entry.id   AF-A0A1E7FHD0-F1
#
_cell.length_a   1.000
_cell.length_b   1.000
_cell.length_c   1.000
_cell.angle_alpha   90.00
_cell.angle_beta   90.00
_cell.angle_gamma   90.00
#
_symmetry.space_group_name_H-M   'P 1'
#
loop_
_entity.id
_entity.type
_entity.pdbx_description
1 polymer ?
#
loop_
_entity_poly.entity_id
_entity_poly.type
_entity_poly.pdbx_seq_one_letter_code
_entity_poly.pdbx_strand_id
1 'polypeptide(L)'
;MIRLKLPKSGFGREYIALKMKIEGKGPFDFMVDSGLTTELITPHLQGILGINEGSNKLTALASGGKTIANSLVELKGASIDIGDGSSGLALPKLTAVITNFPQEHIDPTHDPVEGMLGMELLQLFDVDFDFPKNRIRLYEPGGTDTSGLVEIPAVVINESLLIGIRVTTPDQSNSQPILGFLDCGSAFTCINWKAAQALGLPPKNDPVYRNGPTITALGIDGRPLTLPTIKKRLSYAGNPIIDPKSGRPIGFESPPASWKPWDSVQIAVGDLPVFSNILGDGVTPYDGPAALIGLDFLAQRRIILEAKSDTSRRRKVAISPR
;
A
#
# COMPACT_ATOMS: atom_id res chain seq x y z
N MET A 1 -13.72 -7.99 7.31
CA MET A 1 -13.09 -7.48 6.09
C MET A 1 -14.09 -7.56 4.95
N ILE A 2 -14.34 -6.44 4.31
CA ILE A 2 -15.14 -6.33 3.09
C ILE A 2 -14.21 -6.45 1.89
N ARG A 3 -14.67 -7.10 0.82
CA ARG A 3 -13.98 -7.22 -0.47
C ARG A 3 -14.75 -6.39 -1.49
N LEU A 4 -14.22 -5.23 -1.84
CA LEU A 4 -14.83 -4.33 -2.81
C LEU A 4 -14.46 -4.80 -4.22
N LYS A 5 -15.48 -5.15 -5.00
CA LYS A 5 -15.29 -5.70 -6.33
C LYS A 5 -14.88 -4.63 -7.31
N LEU A 6 -13.94 -4.97 -8.19
CA LEU A 6 -13.69 -4.15 -9.35
C LEU A 6 -14.83 -4.28 -10.38
N PRO A 7 -15.07 -3.24 -11.20
CA PRO A 7 -15.87 -3.35 -12.40
C PRO A 7 -15.36 -4.47 -13.31
N LYS A 8 -16.21 -5.01 -14.19
CA LYS A 8 -15.82 -6.11 -15.11
C LYS A 8 -14.60 -5.80 -15.98
N SER A 9 -14.35 -4.53 -16.28
CA SER A 9 -13.18 -4.04 -17.03
C SER A 9 -12.02 -3.59 -16.15
N GLY A 10 -12.16 -3.68 -14.83
CA GLY A 10 -11.13 -3.29 -13.87
C GLY A 10 -9.93 -4.24 -13.92
N PHE A 11 -8.74 -3.69 -13.69
CA PHE A 11 -7.50 -4.43 -13.68
C PHE A 11 -6.97 -4.58 -12.25
N GLY A 12 -6.37 -5.74 -11.96
CA GLY A 12 -5.83 -6.08 -10.65
C GLY A 12 -6.77 -6.99 -9.86
N ARG A 13 -6.67 -6.96 -8.54
CA ARG A 13 -7.56 -7.65 -7.61
C ARG A 13 -8.60 -6.69 -7.00
N GLU A 14 -9.44 -7.21 -6.14
CA GLU A 14 -10.34 -6.42 -5.30
C GLU A 14 -9.60 -5.44 -4.37
N TYR A 15 -10.33 -4.45 -3.86
CA TYR A 15 -9.90 -3.67 -2.70
C TYR A 15 -10.45 -4.29 -1.41
N ILE A 16 -9.86 -3.91 -0.27
CA ILE A 16 -10.35 -4.31 1.05
C ILE A 16 -10.85 -3.12 1.82
N ALA A 17 -11.93 -3.31 2.59
CA ALA A 17 -12.53 -2.26 3.40
C ALA A 17 -12.91 -2.73 4.82
N LEU A 18 -13.01 -1.77 5.71
CA LEU A 18 -13.53 -1.89 7.07
C LEU A 18 -14.75 -0.98 7.24
N LYS A 19 -15.66 -1.39 8.12
CA LYS A 19 -16.80 -0.57 8.53
C LYS A 19 -16.41 0.28 9.73
N MET A 20 -16.71 1.57 9.66
CA MET A 20 -16.47 2.50 10.77
C MET A 20 -17.72 3.30 11.11
N LYS A 21 -17.87 3.60 12.40
CA LYS A 21 -18.79 4.64 12.88
C LYS A 21 -17.98 5.85 13.31
N ILE A 22 -18.52 7.05 13.06
CA ILE A 22 -17.92 8.32 13.46
C ILE A 22 -18.99 9.13 14.18
N GLU A 23 -18.70 9.56 15.41
CA GLU A 23 -19.67 10.23 16.29
C GLU A 23 -21.03 9.51 16.39
N GLY A 24 -20.99 8.17 16.39
CA GLY A 24 -22.19 7.31 16.44
C GLY A 24 -22.96 7.17 15.13
N LYS A 25 -22.61 7.91 14.06
CA LYS A 25 -23.17 7.77 12.70
C LYS A 25 -22.46 6.64 11.94
N GLY A 26 -23.16 6.01 10.99
CA GLY A 26 -22.65 4.90 10.18
C GLY A 26 -23.42 3.59 10.38
N PRO A 27 -22.87 2.42 9.99
CA PRO A 27 -21.49 2.22 9.54
C PRO A 27 -21.23 2.73 8.12
N PHE A 28 -20.06 3.32 7.93
CA PHE A 28 -19.51 3.77 6.65
C PHE A 28 -18.40 2.80 6.20
N ASP A 29 -18.30 2.54 4.90
CA ASP A 29 -17.25 1.69 4.35
C ASP A 29 -16.00 2.53 4.06
N PHE A 30 -14.88 2.14 4.64
CA PHE A 30 -13.58 2.77 4.42
C PHE A 30 -12.61 1.75 3.82
N MET A 31 -12.01 2.08 2.68
CA MET A 31 -10.96 1.27 2.06
C MET A 31 -9.71 1.27 2.96
N VAL A 32 -8.98 0.16 3.02
CA VAL A 32 -7.70 0.11 3.75
C VAL A 32 -6.55 0.42 2.79
N ASP A 33 -5.74 1.42 3.14
CA ASP A 33 -4.67 1.93 2.28
C ASP A 33 -3.35 2.15 3.06
N SER A 34 -2.44 1.19 2.98
CA SER A 34 -1.09 1.32 3.57
C SER A 34 -0.14 2.21 2.77
N GLY A 35 -0.56 2.68 1.58
CA GLY A 35 0.13 3.67 0.76
C GLY A 35 -0.21 5.12 1.14
N LEU A 36 -1.10 5.30 2.12
CA LEU A 36 -1.62 6.59 2.56
C LEU A 36 -1.12 6.93 3.98
N THR A 37 -0.69 8.17 4.22
CA THR A 37 -0.07 8.56 5.50
C THR A 37 -1.08 8.99 6.58
N THR A 38 -2.21 9.55 6.17
CA THR A 38 -3.30 10.06 7.02
C THR A 38 -4.62 9.82 6.29
N GLU A 39 -5.74 9.85 6.99
CA GLU A 39 -6.95 9.25 6.47
C GLU A 39 -7.55 10.13 5.36
N LEU A 40 -8.39 9.55 4.49
CA LEU A 40 -9.19 10.32 3.55
C LEU A 40 -10.67 10.18 3.91
N ILE A 41 -11.44 11.26 3.76
CA ILE A 41 -12.91 11.21 3.72
C ILE A 41 -13.44 11.91 2.46
N THR A 42 -14.56 11.43 1.96
CA THR A 42 -15.28 12.07 0.85
C THR A 42 -15.92 13.38 1.31
N PRO A 43 -16.14 14.35 0.40
CA PRO A 43 -17.01 15.50 0.66
C PRO A 43 -18.45 15.09 1.01
N HIS A 44 -18.91 13.92 0.52
CA HIS A 44 -20.20 13.35 0.88
C HIS A 44 -20.27 13.04 2.38
N LEU A 45 -19.29 12.29 2.91
CA LEU A 45 -19.21 11.98 4.33
C LEU A 45 -19.04 13.24 5.18
N GLN A 46 -18.23 14.20 4.73
CA GLN A 46 -18.13 15.51 5.38
C GLN A 46 -19.51 16.16 5.60
N GLY A 47 -20.35 16.15 4.56
CA GLY A 47 -21.72 16.66 4.62
C GLY A 47 -22.60 15.90 5.62
N ILE A 48 -22.53 14.56 5.64
CA ILE A 48 -23.27 13.72 6.60
C ILE A 48 -22.85 14.02 8.05
N LEU A 49 -21.55 14.19 8.27
CA LEU A 49 -21.01 14.47 9.60
C LEU A 49 -21.30 15.91 10.04
N GLY A 50 -21.53 16.84 9.09
CA GLY A 50 -21.70 18.26 9.38
C GLY A 50 -20.38 18.95 9.74
N ILE A 51 -19.27 18.44 9.21
CA ILE A 51 -17.93 18.98 9.47
C ILE A 51 -17.74 20.24 8.62
N ASN A 52 -17.64 21.39 9.29
CA ASN A 52 -17.26 22.63 8.65
C ASN A 52 -15.78 22.58 8.27
N GLU A 53 -15.42 23.05 7.08
CA GLU A 53 -14.01 23.20 6.71
C GLU A 53 -13.33 24.18 7.68
N GLY A 54 -12.32 23.70 8.41
CA GLY A 54 -11.47 24.57 9.21
C GLY A 54 -10.57 25.45 8.33
N SER A 55 -9.95 26.47 8.92
CA SER A 55 -8.95 27.30 8.22
C SER A 55 -7.63 26.56 7.93
N ASN A 56 -7.43 25.38 8.53
CA ASN A 56 -6.22 24.58 8.37
C ASN A 56 -6.29 23.77 7.07
N LYS A 57 -5.48 24.17 6.09
CA LYS A 57 -5.25 23.42 4.86
C LYS A 57 -3.96 22.64 4.99
N LEU A 58 -4.02 21.33 4.69
CA LEU A 58 -2.82 20.51 4.53
C LEU A 58 -2.50 20.37 3.05
N THR A 59 -1.22 20.44 2.76
CA THR A 59 -0.62 20.37 1.44
C THR A 59 -0.20 18.91 1.24
N ALA A 60 -1.06 18.07 0.66
CA ALA A 60 -0.82 16.64 0.49
C ALA A 60 -0.29 16.33 -0.92
N LEU A 61 0.70 15.44 -1.01
CA LEU A 61 1.22 14.90 -2.28
C LEU A 61 0.36 13.72 -2.72
N ALA A 62 -0.43 13.91 -3.79
CA ALA A 62 -1.17 12.83 -4.42
C ALA A 62 -0.24 11.90 -5.22
N SER A 63 -0.66 10.66 -5.50
CA SER A 63 0.09 9.69 -6.32
C SER A 63 0.39 10.20 -7.75
N GLY A 64 -0.36 11.19 -8.23
CA GLY A 64 -0.12 11.93 -9.49
C GLY A 64 0.91 13.05 -9.40
N GLY A 65 1.55 13.25 -8.24
CA GLY A 65 2.66 14.17 -8.02
C GLY A 65 2.26 15.64 -7.85
N LYS A 66 0.95 15.93 -7.81
CA LYS A 66 0.43 17.25 -7.46
C LYS A 66 0.25 17.39 -5.96
N THR A 67 0.57 18.58 -5.51
CA THR A 67 0.26 19.08 -4.19
C THR A 67 -1.18 19.60 -4.17
N ILE A 68 -2.06 18.95 -3.40
CA ILE A 68 -3.44 19.38 -3.24
C ILE A 68 -3.57 20.02 -1.85
N ALA A 69 -4.01 21.28 -1.80
CA ALA A 69 -4.34 21.94 -0.54
C ALA A 69 -5.75 21.52 -0.13
N ASN A 70 -5.85 20.51 0.72
CA ASN A 70 -7.12 19.99 1.20
C ASN A 70 -7.36 20.41 2.65
N SER A 71 -8.64 20.56 3.00
CA SER A 71 -9.04 20.86 4.38
C SER A 71 -8.76 19.64 5.26
N LEU A 72 -7.96 19.85 6.31
CA LEU A 72 -7.63 18.82 7.29
C LEU A 72 -8.65 18.87 8.42
N VAL A 73 -9.23 17.72 8.74
CA VAL A 73 -10.28 17.62 9.77
C VAL A 73 -9.97 16.53 10.78
N GLU A 74 -10.54 16.68 11.97
CA GLU A 74 -10.42 15.70 13.04
C GLU A 74 -11.66 14.78 13.03
N LEU A 75 -11.43 13.48 12.98
CA LEU A 75 -12.47 12.47 13.17
C LEU A 75 -12.52 12.07 14.65
N LYS A 76 -13.58 12.49 15.34
CA LYS A 76 -13.81 12.19 16.76
C LYS A 76 -14.83 11.08 16.93
N GLY A 77 -14.73 10.35 18.03
CA GLY A 77 -15.66 9.25 18.33
C GLY A 77 -15.67 8.15 17.26
N ALA A 78 -14.53 7.96 16.58
CA ALA A 78 -14.38 6.91 15.58
C ALA A 78 -14.35 5.53 16.25
N SER A 79 -14.98 4.54 15.62
CA SER A 79 -14.92 3.15 16.06
C SER A 79 -15.02 2.19 14.88
N ILE A 80 -14.26 1.10 14.93
CA ILE A 80 -14.29 0.04 13.92
C ILE A 80 -15.36 -0.99 14.30
N ASP A 81 -16.19 -1.36 13.33
CA ASP A 81 -17.09 -2.50 13.48
C ASP A 81 -16.28 -3.81 13.43
N ILE A 82 -16.31 -4.58 14.52
CA ILE A 82 -15.59 -5.83 14.66
C ILE A 82 -16.41 -7.07 14.26
N GLY A 83 -17.66 -6.88 13.82
CA GLY A 83 -18.45 -7.88 13.10
C GLY A 83 -18.92 -9.08 13.93
N ASP A 84 -18.72 -9.07 15.25
CA ASP A 84 -19.18 -10.11 16.19
C ASP A 84 -20.42 -9.69 17.00
N GLY A 85 -20.98 -8.51 16.70
CA GLY A 85 -22.15 -7.95 17.37
C GLY A 85 -21.85 -7.24 18.69
N SER A 86 -20.59 -7.17 19.12
CA SER A 86 -20.18 -6.39 20.29
C SER A 86 -20.09 -4.89 20.00
N SER A 87 -19.81 -4.08 21.04
CA SER A 87 -19.48 -2.67 20.86
C SER A 87 -18.22 -2.54 20.00
N GLY A 88 -18.29 -1.76 18.92
CA GLY A 88 -17.15 -1.54 18.02
C GLY A 88 -15.89 -1.10 18.76
N LEU A 89 -14.72 -1.36 18.16
CA LEU A 89 -13.42 -0.99 18.71
C LEU A 89 -13.26 0.53 18.63
N ALA A 90 -13.32 1.19 19.79
CA ALA A 90 -13.11 2.63 19.88
C ALA A 90 -11.68 3.01 19.47
N LEU A 91 -11.57 4.08 18.69
CA LEU A 91 -10.31 4.61 18.20
C LEU A 91 -9.98 5.93 18.90
N PRO A 92 -8.68 6.28 19.02
CA PRO A 92 -8.31 7.64 19.32
C PRO A 92 -8.80 8.59 18.22
N LYS A 93 -8.67 9.90 18.48
CA LYS A 93 -8.90 10.91 17.46
C LYS A 93 -7.97 10.67 16.28
N LEU A 94 -8.54 10.64 15.07
CA LEU A 94 -7.80 10.54 13.82
C LEU A 94 -7.86 11.85 13.06
N THR A 95 -6.94 12.03 12.12
CA THR A 95 -6.92 13.14 11.19
C THR A 95 -7.29 12.64 9.80
N ALA A 96 -8.07 13.43 9.07
CA ALA A 96 -8.44 13.10 7.70
C ALA A 96 -8.34 14.30 6.76
N VAL A 97 -7.99 14.02 5.52
CA VAL A 97 -8.01 14.92 4.39
C VAL A 97 -9.34 14.76 3.63
N ILE A 98 -10.04 15.86 3.39
CA ILE A 98 -11.26 15.84 2.59
C ILE A 98 -10.90 15.86 1.11
N THR A 99 -11.26 14.82 0.36
CA THR A 99 -11.05 14.74 -1.09
C THR A 99 -11.93 13.69 -1.75
N ASN A 100 -12.31 13.92 -3.01
CA ASN A 100 -12.83 12.84 -3.85
C ASN A 100 -11.68 11.90 -4.24
N PHE A 101 -12.00 10.64 -4.53
CA PHE A 101 -11.04 9.67 -5.06
C PHE A 101 -11.69 8.72 -6.07
N PRO A 102 -10.94 8.20 -7.06
CA PRO A 102 -11.51 7.42 -8.16
C PRO A 102 -12.30 6.17 -7.74
N GLN A 103 -11.97 5.60 -6.57
CA GLN A 103 -12.57 4.37 -6.05
C GLN A 103 -13.84 4.58 -5.23
N GLU A 104 -14.31 5.82 -5.05
CA GLU A 104 -15.49 6.16 -4.24
C GLU A 104 -16.74 5.35 -4.65
N HIS A 105 -16.92 5.10 -5.95
CA HIS A 105 -18.05 4.36 -6.51
C HIS A 105 -17.64 3.04 -7.17
N ILE A 106 -16.55 2.41 -6.68
CA ILE A 106 -15.94 1.25 -7.37
C ILE A 106 -16.83 0.00 -7.37
N ASP A 107 -17.60 -0.21 -6.30
CA ASP A 107 -18.48 -1.36 -6.11
C ASP A 107 -19.92 -0.89 -5.82
N PRO A 108 -20.88 -1.15 -6.72
CA PRO A 108 -22.28 -0.72 -6.53
C PRO A 108 -22.96 -1.27 -5.27
N THR A 109 -22.44 -2.33 -4.65
CA THR A 109 -23.00 -2.83 -3.38
C THR A 109 -22.44 -2.13 -2.14
N HIS A 110 -21.45 -1.25 -2.34
CA HIS A 110 -20.73 -0.48 -1.33
C HIS A 110 -20.57 0.98 -1.80
N ASP A 111 -21.66 1.56 -2.29
CA ASP A 111 -21.67 2.88 -2.92
C ASP A 111 -22.37 3.92 -2.00
N PRO A 112 -21.65 4.95 -1.51
CA PRO A 112 -20.23 5.22 -1.72
C PRO A 112 -19.31 4.48 -0.72
N VAL A 113 -18.06 4.31 -1.11
CA VAL A 113 -16.93 4.12 -0.18
C VAL A 113 -16.55 5.50 0.35
N GLU A 114 -16.71 5.72 1.65
CA GLU A 114 -16.72 7.05 2.25
C GLU A 114 -15.34 7.58 2.64
N GLY A 115 -14.29 6.77 2.48
CA GLY A 115 -12.94 7.16 2.80
C GLY A 115 -11.90 6.07 2.67
N MET A 116 -10.68 6.40 3.08
CA MET A 116 -9.53 5.50 3.14
C MET A 116 -8.84 5.56 4.51
N LEU A 117 -8.45 4.41 5.05
CA LEU A 117 -7.72 4.27 6.30
C LEU A 117 -6.23 4.15 6.01
N GLY A 118 -5.49 5.18 6.41
CA GLY A 118 -4.06 5.29 6.22
C GLY A 118 -3.25 4.77 7.39
N MET A 119 -1.96 5.09 7.35
CA MET A 119 -0.97 4.68 8.34
C MET A 119 -1.20 5.31 9.73
N GLU A 120 -1.91 6.44 9.84
CA GLU A 120 -2.23 7.04 11.15
C GLU A 120 -3.11 6.10 12.00
N LEU A 121 -4.12 5.46 11.41
CA LEU A 121 -4.86 4.37 12.03
C LEU A 121 -4.06 3.07 12.08
N LEU A 122 -3.47 2.64 10.96
CA LEU A 122 -2.86 1.30 10.88
C LEU A 122 -1.69 1.12 11.86
N GLN A 123 -0.93 2.19 12.16
CA GLN A 123 0.18 2.14 13.13
C GLN A 123 -0.25 2.01 14.59
N LEU A 124 -1.55 2.14 14.90
CA LEU A 124 -2.07 1.89 16.24
C LEU A 124 -2.06 0.41 16.60
N PHE A 125 -1.94 -0.47 15.60
CA PHE A 125 -2.08 -1.91 15.74
C PHE A 125 -0.92 -2.66 15.10
N ASP A 126 -0.76 -3.92 15.51
CA ASP A 126 -0.17 -4.92 14.62
C ASP A 126 -1.31 -5.49 13.77
N VAL A 127 -1.22 -5.29 12.45
CA VAL A 127 -2.33 -5.61 11.54
C VAL A 127 -2.06 -6.92 10.81
N ASP A 128 -2.92 -7.93 11.05
CA ASP A 128 -2.86 -9.23 10.40
C ASP A 128 -3.89 -9.29 9.25
N PHE A 129 -3.40 -9.10 8.03
CA PHE A 129 -4.11 -9.30 6.79
C PHE A 129 -4.04 -10.78 6.38
N ASP A 130 -5.05 -11.55 6.74
CA ASP A 130 -5.21 -12.95 6.37
C ASP A 130 -6.09 -13.03 5.12
N PHE A 131 -5.54 -12.58 3.99
CA PHE A 131 -6.26 -12.49 2.73
C PHE A 131 -6.85 -13.84 2.28
N PRO A 132 -6.14 -14.99 2.33
CA PRO A 132 -6.71 -16.29 1.96
C PRO A 132 -7.94 -16.69 2.79
N LYS A 133 -8.01 -16.27 4.06
CA LYS A 133 -9.16 -16.52 4.94
C LYS A 133 -10.14 -15.35 5.02
N ASN A 134 -9.99 -14.36 4.15
CA ASN A 134 -10.83 -13.17 4.08
C ASN A 134 -10.96 -12.45 5.44
N ARG A 135 -9.85 -12.20 6.13
CA ARG A 135 -9.89 -11.59 7.47
C ARG A 135 -8.82 -10.51 7.66
N ILE A 136 -9.19 -9.48 8.43
CA ILE A 136 -8.26 -8.54 9.05
C ILE A 136 -8.42 -8.73 10.56
N ARG A 137 -7.31 -8.82 11.28
CA ARG A 137 -7.29 -8.81 12.74
C ARG A 137 -6.41 -7.65 13.19
N LEU A 138 -6.88 -6.91 14.17
CA LEU A 138 -6.17 -5.81 14.78
C LEU A 138 -5.72 -6.27 16.16
N TYR A 139 -4.42 -6.31 16.38
CA TYR A 139 -3.84 -6.68 17.66
C TYR A 139 -3.27 -5.44 18.35
N GLU A 140 -3.29 -5.46 19.67
CA GLU A 140 -2.42 -4.56 20.42
C GLU A 140 -0.96 -4.79 19.98
N PRO A 141 -0.15 -3.73 19.89
CA PRO A 141 1.23 -3.86 19.47
C PRO A 141 2.04 -4.85 20.32
N GLY A 142 2.74 -5.78 19.65
CA GLY A 142 3.43 -6.91 20.27
C GLY A 142 2.53 -8.13 20.54
N GLY A 143 1.24 -8.05 20.21
CA GLY A 143 0.24 -9.09 20.47
C GLY A 143 0.06 -10.10 19.33
N THR A 144 0.84 -10.01 18.25
CA THR A 144 0.71 -10.91 17.10
C THR A 144 1.53 -12.19 17.23
N ASP A 145 0.94 -13.30 16.78
CA ASP A 145 1.67 -14.55 16.56
C ASP A 145 2.18 -14.60 15.11
N THR A 146 3.50 -14.50 14.98
CA THR A 146 4.24 -14.61 13.71
C THR A 146 4.81 -16.01 13.48
N SER A 147 4.46 -16.99 14.31
CA SER A 147 4.92 -18.38 14.17
C SER A 147 4.56 -18.95 12.80
N GLY A 148 5.55 -19.53 12.13
CA GLY A 148 5.40 -20.10 10.78
C GLY A 148 5.34 -19.08 9.64
N LEU A 149 5.47 -17.78 9.94
CA LEU A 149 5.67 -16.74 8.93
C LEU A 149 7.17 -16.49 8.70
N VAL A 150 7.48 -15.86 7.58
CA VAL A 150 8.83 -15.39 7.24
C VAL A 150 8.88 -13.90 7.49
N GLU A 151 9.79 -13.47 8.36
CA GLU A 151 10.08 -12.06 8.57
C GLU A 151 10.87 -11.50 7.38
N ILE A 152 10.36 -10.41 6.82
CA ILE A 152 10.96 -9.67 5.72
C ILE A 152 11.54 -8.37 6.28
N PRO A 153 12.81 -8.07 6.03
CA PRO A 153 13.38 -6.77 6.40
C PRO A 153 12.61 -5.63 5.74
N ALA A 154 11.96 -4.82 6.57
CA ALA A 154 11.19 -3.67 6.14
C ALA A 154 11.64 -2.39 6.83
N VAL A 155 11.39 -1.27 6.17
CA VAL A 155 11.73 0.06 6.67
C VAL A 155 10.59 1.03 6.43
N VAL A 156 10.46 2.04 7.28
CA VAL A 156 9.73 3.25 6.92
C VAL A 156 10.54 4.01 5.89
N ILE A 157 9.90 4.31 4.77
CA ILE A 157 10.48 5.13 3.71
C ILE A 157 10.39 6.59 4.17
N ASN A 158 11.56 7.21 4.35
CA ASN A 158 11.66 8.59 4.84
C ASN A 158 10.86 8.76 6.15
N GLU A 159 10.24 9.92 6.35
CA GLU A 159 9.31 10.21 7.44
C GLU A 159 7.84 9.96 7.04
N SER A 160 7.60 9.26 5.92
CA SER A 160 6.26 9.11 5.31
C SER A 160 5.37 8.03 5.95
N LEU A 161 5.88 7.26 6.90
CA LEU A 161 5.23 6.06 7.47
C LEU A 161 5.02 4.89 6.49
N LEU A 162 5.26 5.07 5.19
CA LEU A 162 5.12 3.99 4.20
C LEU A 162 6.14 2.89 4.43
N ILE A 163 5.68 1.64 4.31
CA ILE A 163 6.50 0.45 4.57
C ILE A 163 7.16 -0.02 3.28
N GLY A 164 8.48 0.12 3.21
CA GLY A 164 9.34 -0.35 2.12
C GLY A 164 9.99 -1.70 2.42
N ILE A 165 10.07 -2.54 1.40
CA ILE A 165 10.78 -3.82 1.37
C ILE A 165 11.73 -3.87 0.16
N ARG A 166 12.68 -4.80 0.20
CA ARG A 166 13.53 -5.12 -0.95
C ARG A 166 12.86 -6.19 -1.79
N VAL A 167 12.58 -5.88 -3.05
CA VAL A 167 11.90 -6.75 -4.00
C VAL A 167 12.88 -7.25 -5.05
N THR A 168 12.78 -8.51 -5.41
CA THR A 168 13.64 -9.15 -6.42
C THR A 168 12.81 -10.06 -7.32
N THR A 169 13.45 -10.73 -8.27
CA THR A 169 12.81 -11.74 -9.12
C THR A 169 13.53 -13.09 -8.97
N PRO A 170 12.80 -14.21 -8.93
CA PRO A 170 13.42 -15.54 -8.92
C PRO A 170 13.96 -15.94 -10.31
N ASP A 171 13.66 -15.16 -11.36
CA ASP A 171 13.98 -15.52 -12.74
C ASP A 171 15.41 -15.10 -13.14
N GLN A 172 16.14 -14.43 -12.24
CA GLN A 172 17.51 -13.96 -12.47
C GLN A 172 18.39 -14.28 -11.26
N SER A 173 19.58 -14.83 -11.50
CA SER A 173 20.60 -14.98 -10.46
C SER A 173 21.26 -13.62 -10.17
N ASN A 174 21.45 -13.30 -8.89
CA ASN A 174 22.09 -12.06 -8.43
C ASN A 174 21.43 -10.76 -8.92
N SER A 175 20.10 -10.74 -9.11
CA SER A 175 19.40 -9.49 -9.42
C SER A 175 19.54 -8.49 -8.27
N GLN A 176 19.89 -7.25 -8.61
CA GLN A 176 19.87 -6.15 -7.65
C GLN A 176 18.42 -5.94 -7.20
N PRO A 177 18.14 -6.00 -5.89
CA PRO A 177 16.80 -5.75 -5.42
C PRO A 177 16.42 -4.29 -5.65
N ILE A 178 15.13 -4.08 -5.88
CA ILE A 178 14.51 -2.76 -6.02
C ILE A 178 13.80 -2.39 -4.72
N LEU A 179 13.54 -1.10 -4.51
CA LEU A 179 12.70 -0.66 -3.40
C LEU A 179 11.23 -0.83 -3.80
N GLY A 180 10.46 -1.62 -3.04
CA GLY A 180 9.02 -1.73 -3.19
C GLY A 180 8.30 -1.28 -1.92
N PHE A 181 7.28 -0.44 -2.00
CA PHE A 181 6.44 -0.12 -0.85
C PHE A 181 5.10 -0.87 -0.91
N LEU A 182 4.59 -1.25 0.26
CA LEU A 182 3.37 -2.05 0.39
C LEU A 182 2.13 -1.13 0.36
N ASP A 183 1.22 -1.38 -0.57
CA ASP A 183 0.07 -0.50 -0.83
C ASP A 183 -1.23 -1.31 -0.99
N CYS A 184 -2.01 -1.38 0.09
CA CYS A 184 -3.34 -1.97 0.08
C CYS A 184 -4.40 -1.10 -0.64
N GLY A 185 -4.12 0.17 -0.90
CA GLY A 185 -4.95 1.09 -1.69
C GLY A 185 -4.79 0.91 -3.20
N SER A 186 -3.94 -0.02 -3.64
CA SER A 186 -3.79 -0.38 -5.06
C SER A 186 -4.21 -1.82 -5.35
N ALA A 187 -5.09 -1.97 -6.34
CA ALA A 187 -5.51 -3.27 -6.86
C ALA A 187 -4.40 -4.01 -7.62
N PHE A 188 -3.35 -3.31 -8.06
CA PHE A 188 -2.29 -3.86 -8.89
C PHE A 188 -0.91 -3.32 -8.52
N THR A 189 0.13 -4.03 -8.92
CA THR A 189 1.52 -3.66 -8.73
C THR A 189 2.04 -2.86 -9.91
N CYS A 190 2.76 -1.79 -9.64
CA CYS A 190 3.40 -0.94 -10.65
C CYS A 190 4.89 -0.79 -10.35
N ILE A 191 5.72 -0.82 -11.40
CA ILE A 191 7.16 -0.58 -11.30
C ILE A 191 7.59 0.50 -12.29
N ASN A 192 8.63 1.26 -11.96
CA ASN A 192 9.22 2.21 -12.92
C ASN A 192 10.15 1.52 -13.93
N TRP A 193 10.58 2.24 -14.97
CA TRP A 193 11.42 1.63 -16.02
C TRP A 193 12.79 1.19 -15.51
N LYS A 194 13.34 1.85 -14.49
CA LYS A 194 14.60 1.45 -13.84
C LYS A 194 14.44 0.14 -13.07
N ALA A 195 13.33 -0.03 -12.38
CA ALA A 195 12.98 -1.30 -11.74
C ALA A 195 12.74 -2.40 -12.77
N ALA A 196 12.11 -2.09 -13.91
CA ALA A 196 11.93 -3.05 -14.98
C ALA A 196 13.26 -3.60 -15.49
N GLN A 197 14.24 -2.73 -15.72
CA GLN A 197 15.60 -3.13 -16.07
C GLN A 197 16.26 -3.98 -14.97
N ALA A 198 16.17 -3.55 -13.71
CA ALA A 198 16.76 -4.27 -12.57
C ALA A 198 16.15 -5.67 -12.35
N LEU A 199 14.88 -5.86 -12.73
CA LEU A 199 14.17 -7.13 -12.68
C LEU A 199 14.31 -7.96 -13.98
N GLY A 200 15.18 -7.54 -14.90
CA GLY A 200 15.47 -8.27 -16.14
C GLY A 200 14.32 -8.25 -17.15
N LEU A 201 13.51 -7.20 -17.17
CA LEU A 201 12.46 -7.03 -18.17
C LEU A 201 12.99 -6.36 -19.45
N PRO A 202 12.30 -6.53 -20.59
CA PRO A 202 12.67 -5.88 -21.84
C PRO A 202 12.76 -4.35 -21.72
N PRO A 203 13.53 -3.67 -22.59
CA PRO A 203 13.64 -2.23 -22.58
C PRO A 203 12.32 -1.55 -23.00
N LYS A 204 12.11 -0.29 -22.58
CA LYS A 204 10.87 0.50 -22.81
C LYS A 204 10.36 0.51 -24.26
N ASN A 205 11.25 0.42 -25.24
CA ASN A 205 10.92 0.47 -26.66
C ASN A 205 10.60 -0.90 -27.27
N ASP A 206 10.70 -2.00 -26.51
CA ASP A 206 10.44 -3.36 -26.95
C ASP A 206 8.99 -3.53 -27.45
N PRO A 207 8.76 -4.26 -28.57
CA PRO A 207 7.43 -4.53 -29.10
C PRO A 207 6.44 -5.15 -28.11
N VAL A 208 6.92 -5.88 -27.09
CA VAL A 208 6.08 -6.49 -26.05
C VAL A 208 5.18 -5.47 -25.35
N TYR A 209 5.66 -4.23 -25.18
CA TYR A 209 4.91 -3.16 -24.50
C TYR A 209 3.94 -2.41 -25.41
N ARG A 210 4.12 -2.51 -26.74
CA ARG A 210 3.22 -1.86 -27.71
C ARG A 210 2.03 -2.72 -28.06
N ASN A 211 2.25 -4.04 -28.09
CA ASN A 211 1.24 -5.02 -28.48
C ASN A 211 0.59 -5.71 -27.26
N GLY A 212 1.13 -5.46 -26.07
CA GLY A 212 0.66 -6.04 -24.82
C GLY A 212 -0.54 -5.31 -24.22
N PRO A 213 -1.21 -5.93 -23.23
CA PRO A 213 -2.29 -5.29 -22.50
C PRO A 213 -1.78 -4.04 -21.76
N THR A 214 -2.60 -3.00 -21.74
CA THR A 214 -2.35 -1.78 -20.98
C THR A 214 -3.41 -1.57 -19.93
N ILE A 215 -3.06 -0.86 -18.87
CA ILE A 215 -3.99 -0.44 -17.83
C ILE A 215 -4.07 1.07 -17.81
N THR A 216 -5.22 1.61 -17.41
CA THR A 216 -5.34 3.04 -17.13
C THR A 216 -5.37 3.20 -15.62
N ALA A 217 -4.27 3.69 -15.07
CA ALA A 217 -4.22 4.11 -13.68
C ALA A 217 -4.83 5.52 -13.57
N LEU A 218 -5.69 5.75 -12.60
CA LEU A 218 -6.18 7.09 -12.25
C LEU A 218 -5.48 7.51 -10.97
N GLY A 219 -4.72 8.61 -11.03
CA GLY A 219 -4.20 9.24 -9.82
C GLY A 219 -5.33 9.83 -8.97
N ILE A 220 -5.04 10.13 -7.69
CA ILE A 220 -5.97 10.87 -6.81
C ILE A 220 -6.33 12.25 -7.41
N ASP A 221 -5.47 12.79 -8.29
CA ASP A 221 -5.73 14.02 -9.05
C ASP A 221 -6.65 13.82 -10.28
N GLY A 222 -7.17 12.61 -10.50
CA GLY A 222 -8.10 12.25 -11.56
C GLY A 222 -7.49 12.11 -12.96
N ARG A 223 -6.17 12.25 -13.11
CA ARG A 223 -5.52 12.15 -14.43
C ARG A 223 -5.26 10.68 -14.80
N PRO A 224 -5.71 10.23 -15.98
CA PRO A 224 -5.42 8.88 -16.44
C PRO A 224 -3.97 8.77 -16.92
N LEU A 225 -3.31 7.70 -16.51
CA LEU A 225 -2.00 7.28 -16.99
C LEU A 225 -2.12 5.87 -17.56
N THR A 226 -1.91 5.74 -18.87
CA THR A 226 -1.89 4.43 -19.52
C THR A 226 -0.53 3.77 -19.37
N LEU A 227 -0.50 2.59 -18.76
CA LEU A 227 0.71 1.84 -18.44
C LEU A 227 0.66 0.49 -19.17
N PRO A 228 1.69 0.12 -19.95
CA PRO A 228 1.79 -1.24 -20.45
C PRO A 228 1.97 -2.23 -19.28
N THR A 229 1.58 -3.48 -19.51
CA THR A 229 1.72 -4.54 -18.51
C THR A 229 2.57 -5.69 -19.01
N ILE A 230 3.18 -6.41 -18.08
CA ILE A 230 3.96 -7.60 -18.38
C ILE A 230 3.84 -8.60 -17.24
N LYS A 231 3.83 -9.89 -17.59
CA LYS A 231 3.68 -10.95 -16.60
C LYS A 231 5.02 -11.14 -15.91
N LYS A 232 5.04 -10.99 -14.58
CA LYS A 232 6.27 -11.12 -13.81
C LYS A 232 6.01 -11.81 -12.48
N ARG A 233 7.02 -12.54 -12.03
CA ARG A 233 7.08 -13.15 -10.72
C ARG A 233 8.06 -12.37 -9.85
N LEU A 234 7.63 -12.05 -8.63
CA LEU A 234 8.43 -11.35 -7.65
C LEU A 234 8.77 -12.26 -6.46
N SER A 235 9.83 -11.89 -5.76
CA SER A 235 10.24 -12.40 -4.45
C SER A 235 10.77 -11.22 -3.64
N TYR A 236 11.18 -11.46 -2.40
CA TYR A 236 11.90 -10.46 -1.60
C TYR A 236 13.41 -10.78 -1.54
N ALA A 237 14.20 -9.81 -1.10
CA ALA A 237 15.59 -9.99 -0.71
C ALA A 237 15.76 -9.65 0.78
N GLY A 238 16.59 -10.41 1.50
CA GLY A 238 16.82 -10.23 2.93
C GLY A 238 17.74 -9.05 3.26
N ASN A 239 18.49 -9.16 4.36
CA ASN A 239 19.38 -8.09 4.78
C ASN A 239 20.58 -7.96 3.82
N PRO A 240 21.19 -6.76 3.72
CA PRO A 240 22.44 -6.61 2.99
C PRO A 240 23.53 -7.47 3.66
N ILE A 241 24.26 -8.23 2.85
CA ILE A 241 25.45 -8.95 3.29
C ILE A 241 26.61 -7.96 3.24
N ILE A 242 27.20 -7.67 4.39
CA ILE A 242 28.32 -6.73 4.52
C ILE A 242 29.64 -7.49 4.47
N ASP A 243 30.56 -7.05 3.61
CA ASP A 243 31.94 -7.54 3.63
C ASP A 243 32.63 -7.07 4.91
N PRO A 244 33.10 -7.99 5.78
CA PRO A 244 33.72 -7.63 7.06
C PRO A 244 35.02 -6.84 6.91
N LYS A 245 35.68 -6.89 5.74
CA LYS A 245 36.93 -6.14 5.51
C LYS A 245 36.68 -4.71 5.04
N SER A 246 35.77 -4.52 4.09
CA SER A 246 35.51 -3.20 3.50
C SER A 246 34.34 -2.45 4.14
N GLY A 247 33.48 -3.13 4.91
CA GLY A 247 32.23 -2.58 5.44
C GLY A 247 31.18 -2.31 4.35
N ARG A 248 31.41 -2.74 3.11
CA ARG A 248 30.52 -2.47 1.97
C ARG A 248 29.53 -3.63 1.76
N PRO A 249 28.31 -3.35 1.28
CA PRO A 249 27.38 -4.38 0.89
C PRO A 249 27.91 -5.12 -0.36
N ILE A 250 27.97 -6.45 -0.30
CA ILE A 250 28.41 -7.33 -1.39
C ILE A 250 27.29 -8.19 -1.97
N GLY A 251 26.09 -8.11 -1.38
CA GLY A 251 24.92 -8.86 -1.81
C GLY A 251 23.79 -8.72 -0.81
N PHE A 252 22.79 -9.58 -0.94
CA PHE A 252 21.65 -9.66 -0.03
C PHE A 252 21.42 -11.11 0.35
N GLU A 253 20.92 -11.33 1.56
CA GLU A 253 20.48 -12.65 2.01
C GLU A 253 19.39 -13.18 1.08
N SER A 254 19.52 -14.43 0.65
CA SER A 254 18.45 -15.13 -0.05
C SER A 254 17.28 -15.38 0.90
N PRO A 255 16.03 -15.40 0.40
CA PRO A 255 14.90 -15.92 1.16
C PRO A 255 15.18 -17.32 1.73
N PRO A 256 14.60 -17.67 2.90
CA PRO A 256 14.77 -18.99 3.49
C PRO A 256 14.18 -20.06 2.56
N ALA A 257 14.65 -21.30 2.67
CA ALA A 257 14.21 -22.41 1.81
C ALA A 257 12.70 -22.70 1.89
N SER A 258 12.03 -22.28 2.97
CA SER A 258 10.57 -22.38 3.11
C SER A 258 9.82 -21.42 2.17
N TRP A 259 10.43 -20.28 1.83
CA TRP A 259 9.84 -19.23 1.01
C TRP A 259 9.67 -19.68 -0.44
N LYS A 260 8.45 -19.57 -0.94
CA LYS A 260 8.18 -19.58 -2.37
C LYS A 260 8.07 -18.14 -2.87
N PRO A 261 8.59 -17.80 -4.06
CA PRO A 261 8.21 -16.56 -4.72
C PRO A 261 6.69 -16.46 -4.86
N TRP A 262 6.16 -15.25 -4.96
CA TRP A 262 4.74 -15.06 -5.25
C TRP A 262 4.37 -15.67 -6.60
N ASP A 263 3.08 -15.92 -6.84
CA ASP A 263 2.62 -16.32 -8.16
C ASP A 263 2.73 -15.13 -9.13
N SER A 264 2.96 -15.44 -10.40
CA SER A 264 3.09 -14.42 -11.44
C SER A 264 1.78 -13.64 -11.65
N VAL A 265 1.87 -12.32 -11.70
CA VAL A 265 0.76 -11.42 -12.04
C VAL A 265 1.14 -10.52 -13.22
N GLN A 266 0.15 -9.85 -13.81
CA GLN A 266 0.42 -8.77 -14.76
C GLN A 266 0.78 -7.52 -13.94
N ILE A 267 2.02 -7.06 -14.04
CA ILE A 267 2.45 -5.82 -13.39
C ILE A 267 2.44 -4.68 -14.40
N ALA A 268 2.10 -3.49 -13.93
CA ALA A 268 2.19 -2.27 -14.72
C ALA A 268 3.63 -1.75 -14.76
N VAL A 269 4.05 -1.20 -15.90
CA VAL A 269 5.39 -0.64 -16.07
C VAL A 269 5.30 0.82 -16.52
N GLY A 270 5.80 1.72 -15.68
CA GLY A 270 5.92 3.13 -16.01
C GLY A 270 6.28 4.00 -14.82
N ASP A 271 6.70 5.23 -15.12
CA ASP A 271 7.17 6.17 -14.11
C ASP A 271 5.96 6.86 -13.47
N LEU A 272 5.48 6.30 -12.35
CA LEU A 272 4.47 6.96 -11.53
C LEU A 272 5.08 8.18 -10.83
N PRO A 273 4.42 9.35 -10.81
CA PRO A 273 4.90 10.52 -10.09
C PRO A 273 5.11 10.28 -8.58
N VAL A 274 4.36 9.34 -7.99
CA VAL A 274 4.54 8.92 -6.60
C VAL A 274 5.96 8.45 -6.29
N PHE A 275 6.63 7.80 -7.26
CA PHE A 275 7.98 7.28 -7.06
C PHE A 275 9.00 8.41 -6.87
N SER A 276 8.94 9.46 -7.69
CA SER A 276 9.89 10.57 -7.58
C SER A 276 9.65 11.39 -6.33
N ASN A 277 8.39 11.56 -5.93
CA ASN A 277 8.02 12.52 -4.90
C ASN A 277 8.05 11.93 -3.49
N ILE A 278 7.50 10.72 -3.28
CA ILE A 278 7.42 10.13 -1.95
C ILE A 278 8.75 9.49 -1.53
N LEU A 279 9.46 8.89 -2.48
CA LEU A 279 10.73 8.23 -2.20
C LEU A 279 11.92 9.21 -2.15
N GLY A 280 11.74 10.44 -2.62
CA GLY A 280 12.75 11.50 -2.55
C GLY A 280 12.94 12.02 -1.13
N ASP A 281 13.96 12.84 -0.90
CA ASP A 281 14.25 13.42 0.43
C ASP A 281 13.50 14.74 0.71
N GLY A 282 12.47 15.05 -0.10
CA GLY A 282 11.73 16.31 -0.07
C GLY A 282 12.42 17.47 -0.82
N VAL A 283 13.67 17.31 -1.25
CA VAL A 283 14.43 18.29 -2.04
C VAL A 283 14.84 17.71 -3.40
N THR A 284 15.38 16.50 -3.39
CA THR A 284 15.86 15.74 -4.52
C THR A 284 14.84 14.65 -4.87
N PRO A 285 14.26 14.70 -6.09
CA PRO A 285 13.38 13.63 -6.55
C PRO A 285 14.12 12.29 -6.58
N TYR A 286 13.45 11.22 -6.16
CA TYR A 286 14.02 9.88 -6.26
C TYR A 286 14.07 9.41 -7.71
N ASP A 287 15.24 8.95 -8.13
CA ASP A 287 15.51 8.52 -9.50
C ASP A 287 16.04 7.06 -9.54
N GLY A 288 15.78 6.27 -8.49
CA GLY A 288 16.19 4.87 -8.42
C GLY A 288 15.10 3.90 -8.92
N PRO A 289 15.39 2.58 -8.93
CA PRO A 289 14.40 1.56 -9.24
C PRO A 289 13.37 1.42 -8.11
N ALA A 290 12.10 1.65 -8.43
CA ALA A 290 10.99 1.65 -7.47
C ALA A 290 9.80 0.81 -7.93
N ALA A 291 9.07 0.32 -6.93
CA ALA A 291 7.81 -0.38 -7.09
C ALA A 291 6.78 0.06 -6.04
N LEU A 292 5.52 0.04 -6.44
CA LEU A 292 4.34 0.01 -5.59
C LEU A 292 3.83 -1.44 -5.64
N ILE A 293 3.79 -2.12 -4.50
CA ILE A 293 3.36 -3.52 -4.38
C ILE A 293 1.90 -3.55 -3.94
N GLY A 294 1.01 -3.83 -4.89
CA GLY A 294 -0.44 -3.83 -4.70
C GLY A 294 -1.02 -5.17 -4.28
N LEU A 295 -2.35 -5.19 -4.16
CA LEU A 295 -3.13 -6.34 -3.70
C LEU A 295 -3.03 -7.56 -4.63
N ASP A 296 -2.67 -7.39 -5.91
CA ASP A 296 -2.39 -8.51 -6.82
C ASP A 296 -1.28 -9.45 -6.30
N PHE A 297 -0.26 -8.90 -5.62
CA PHE A 297 0.75 -9.66 -4.89
C PHE A 297 0.41 -9.84 -3.41
N LEU A 298 0.02 -8.76 -2.71
CA LEU A 298 -0.18 -8.81 -1.25
C LEU A 298 -1.29 -9.80 -0.87
N ALA A 299 -2.39 -9.82 -1.62
CA ALA A 299 -3.55 -10.64 -1.29
C ALA A 299 -3.38 -12.14 -1.58
N GLN A 300 -2.22 -12.56 -2.12
CA GLN A 300 -1.92 -13.98 -2.30
C GLN A 300 -1.64 -14.69 -0.96
N ARG A 301 -1.35 -13.94 0.11
CA ARG A 301 -0.76 -14.48 1.35
C ARG A 301 -1.36 -13.89 2.61
N ARG A 302 -1.02 -14.49 3.75
CA ARG A 302 -1.19 -13.82 5.05
C ARG A 302 -0.02 -12.87 5.28
N ILE A 303 -0.29 -11.64 5.69
CA ILE A 303 0.70 -10.60 5.96
C ILE A 303 0.41 -9.96 7.31
N ILE A 304 1.41 -9.88 8.18
CA ILE A 304 1.37 -9.12 9.42
C ILE A 304 2.25 -7.88 9.24
N LEU A 305 1.65 -6.70 9.46
CA LEU A 305 2.34 -5.42 9.51
C LEU A 305 2.41 -4.98 10.98
N GLU A 306 3.59 -5.06 11.58
CA GLU A 306 3.85 -4.48 12.91
C GLU A 306 4.26 -3.01 12.67
N ALA A 307 3.24 -2.16 12.54
CA ALA A 307 3.41 -0.79 12.06
C ALA A 307 3.81 0.21 13.17
N LYS A 308 3.71 -0.18 14.44
CA LYS A 308 4.09 0.67 15.58
C LYS A 308 5.57 1.07 15.50
N SER A 309 5.81 2.36 15.72
CA SER A 309 7.16 2.90 15.82
C SER A 309 7.83 2.45 17.12
N ASP A 310 8.84 1.58 17.02
CA ASP A 310 10.02 1.77 17.86
C ASP A 310 10.75 3.03 17.35
N THR A 311 11.67 3.61 18.11
CA THR A 311 12.35 4.86 17.73
C THR A 311 13.22 4.74 16.47
N SER A 312 13.22 3.59 15.79
CA SER A 312 13.91 3.35 14.53
C SER A 312 12.96 3.38 13.32
N ARG A 313 13.57 3.51 12.14
CA ARG A 313 12.86 3.33 10.86
C ARG A 313 12.63 1.86 10.51
N ARG A 314 13.16 0.89 11.26
CA ARG A 314 12.89 -0.53 10.96
C ARG A 314 11.44 -0.85 11.27
N ARG A 315 10.85 -1.71 10.45
CA ARG A 315 9.52 -2.26 10.67
C ARG A 315 9.58 -3.76 10.52
N LYS A 316 8.71 -4.45 11.24
CA LYS A 316 8.58 -5.91 11.14
C LYS A 316 7.40 -6.23 10.26
N VAL A 317 7.70 -6.92 9.16
CA VAL A 317 6.71 -7.44 8.21
C VAL A 317 6.89 -8.95 8.17
N ALA A 318 5.84 -9.70 8.50
CA ALA A 318 5.88 -11.14 8.47
C ALA A 318 4.87 -11.68 7.46
N ILE A 319 5.31 -12.54 6.53
CA ILE A 319 4.48 -13.03 5.43
C ILE A 319 4.47 -14.56 5.42
N SER A 320 3.33 -15.18 5.09
CA SER A 320 3.29 -16.63 4.92
C SER A 320 4.29 -17.07 3.83
N PRO A 321 4.99 -18.21 4.00
CA PRO A 321 5.99 -18.64 3.02
C PRO A 321 5.38 -19.12 1.69
N ARG A 322 4.06 -19.40 1.68
CA ARG A 322 3.29 -19.95 0.58
C ARG A 322 1.92 -19.29 0.55
#